data_AF-A0AAV9XZE7-F1
#
_entry.id   AF-A0AAV9XZE7-F1
#
_cell.length_a   1.000
_cell.length_b   1.000
_cell.length_c   1.000
_cell.angle_alpha   90.00
_cell.angle_beta   90.00
_cell.angle_gamma   90.00
#
_symmetry.space_group_name_H-M   'P 1'
#
loop_
_entity.id
_entity.type
_entity.pdbx_description
1 polymer ?
#
loop_
_entity_poly.entity_id
_entity_poly.type
_entity_poly.pdbx_seq_one_letter_code
_entity_poly.pdbx_strand_id
1 'polypeptide(L)'
;MSNSKQTLRLNDAQLSAIRETFNLADDDSDGKINFDQASILFRVLGQTITDRDLKAALLEGWPGLDSNLESRGKINYQKIDTSKLEPIEFDTFIKIFRAKYKVPYNENTIIEAFQVFDPDNTGMMSSSSFVKLMTTTGEPVPNNDVEDLLLLANVDQDGKFDYTQLARRLIEGPKNVRVL
;
A
#
# COMPACT_ATOMS: atom_id res chain seq x y z
N MET A 1 -24.53 5.25 -11.15
CA MET A 1 -24.64 3.96 -10.43
C MET A 1 -24.02 4.17 -9.05
N SER A 2 -24.80 3.91 -8.00
CA SER A 2 -24.43 4.26 -6.62
C SER A 2 -23.25 3.40 -6.17
N ASN A 3 -22.09 4.01 -5.93
CA ASN A 3 -20.93 3.33 -5.37
C ASN A 3 -21.17 3.16 -3.87
N SER A 4 -21.93 2.11 -3.51
CA SER A 4 -22.14 1.72 -2.12
C SER A 4 -20.78 1.43 -1.50
N LYS A 5 -20.28 2.34 -0.65
CA LYS A 5 -19.06 2.15 0.14
C LYS A 5 -19.19 0.83 0.89
N GLN A 6 -18.56 -0.23 0.36
CA GLN A 6 -18.40 -1.49 1.07
C GLN A 6 -17.54 -1.17 2.29
N THR A 7 -18.19 -1.01 3.44
CA THR A 7 -17.51 -0.81 4.71
C THR A 7 -16.88 -2.15 5.09
N LEU A 8 -15.56 -2.17 5.25
CA LEU A 8 -14.84 -3.37 5.66
C LEU A 8 -15.47 -3.94 6.95
N ARG A 9 -16.01 -5.15 6.86
CA ARG A 9 -16.56 -5.87 8.01
C ARG A 9 -15.50 -6.80 8.56
N LEU A 10 -15.14 -6.59 9.81
CA LEU A 10 -14.18 -7.40 10.55
C LEU A 10 -14.93 -8.21 11.60
N ASN A 11 -14.67 -9.52 11.65
CA ASN A 11 -15.16 -10.38 12.74
C ASN A 11 -14.25 -10.29 13.98
N ASP A 12 -14.66 -10.91 15.07
CA ASP A 12 -13.93 -10.85 16.34
C ASP A 12 -12.51 -11.45 16.26
N ALA A 13 -12.34 -12.53 15.49
CA ALA A 13 -11.03 -13.14 15.28
C ALA A 13 -10.09 -12.20 14.50
N GLN A 14 -10.59 -11.53 13.46
CA GLN A 14 -9.84 -10.54 12.70
C GLN A 14 -9.51 -9.31 13.55
N LEU A 15 -10.45 -8.84 14.38
CA LEU A 15 -10.19 -7.73 15.30
C LEU A 15 -9.14 -8.10 16.34
N SER A 16 -9.16 -9.33 16.86
CA SER A 16 -8.15 -9.85 17.78
C SER A 16 -6.78 -9.88 17.12
N ALA A 17 -6.67 -10.42 15.90
CA ALA A 17 -5.41 -10.46 15.16
C ALA A 17 -4.87 -9.04 14.88
N ILE A 18 -5.73 -8.10 14.47
CA ILE A 18 -5.32 -6.70 14.27
C ILE A 18 -4.88 -6.07 15.59
N ARG A 19 -5.51 -6.40 16.72
CA ARG A 19 -5.10 -5.92 18.04
C ARG A 19 -3.73 -6.44 18.45
N GLU A 20 -3.44 -7.70 18.18
CA GLU A 20 -2.11 -8.28 18.43
C GLU A 20 -1.05 -7.55 17.61
N THR A 21 -1.27 -7.33 16.31
CA THR A 21 -0.33 -6.57 15.46
C THR A 21 -0.22 -5.10 15.88
N PHE A 22 -1.30 -4.49 16.36
CA PHE A 22 -1.25 -3.15 16.95
C PHE A 22 -0.33 -3.11 18.17
N ASN A 23 -0.49 -4.05 19.09
CA ASN A 23 0.35 -4.13 20.28
C ASN A 23 1.82 -4.44 19.94
N LEU A 24 2.10 -5.12 18.81
CA LEU A 24 3.46 -5.32 18.31
C LEU A 24 4.08 -4.05 17.73
N ALA A 25 3.26 -3.13 17.22
CA ALA A 25 3.70 -1.83 16.70
C ALA A 25 3.82 -0.77 17.80
N ASP A 26 3.13 -0.94 18.92
CA ASP A 26 3.17 -0.10 20.12
C ASP A 26 4.45 -0.39 20.93
N ASP A 27 5.56 0.23 20.51
CA ASP A 27 6.91 -0.03 21.04
C ASP A 27 7.07 0.31 22.54
N ASP A 28 6.37 1.32 23.04
CA ASP A 28 6.43 1.75 24.45
C ASP A 28 5.29 1.19 25.31
N SER A 29 4.39 0.41 24.70
CA SER A 29 3.27 -0.26 25.35
C SER A 29 2.34 0.71 26.09
N ASP A 30 2.18 1.93 25.57
CA ASP A 30 1.33 2.97 26.15
C ASP A 30 -0.15 2.84 25.72
N GLY A 31 -0.43 1.88 24.82
CA GLY A 31 -1.75 1.61 24.26
C GLY A 31 -2.08 2.44 23.02
N LYS A 32 -1.11 3.19 22.49
CA LYS A 32 -1.25 4.06 21.33
C LYS A 32 -0.17 3.78 20.30
N ILE A 33 -0.41 4.25 19.09
CA ILE A 33 0.59 4.23 18.03
C ILE A 33 0.70 5.59 17.37
N ASN A 34 1.92 5.96 17.03
CA ASN A 34 2.20 7.15 16.23
C ASN A 34 1.90 6.90 14.74
N PHE A 35 2.07 7.95 13.93
CA PHE A 35 1.75 7.92 12.51
C PHE A 35 2.57 6.88 11.71
N ASP A 36 3.85 6.72 12.03
CA ASP A 36 4.74 5.81 11.32
C ASP A 36 4.42 4.35 11.68
N GLN A 37 4.15 4.08 12.96
CA GLN A 37 3.66 2.78 13.44
C GLN A 37 2.31 2.42 12.80
N ALA A 38 1.38 3.38 12.66
CA ALA A 38 0.12 3.16 11.95
C ALA A 38 0.34 2.87 10.45
N SER A 39 1.32 3.52 9.82
CA SER A 39 1.68 3.27 8.42
C SER A 39 2.21 1.85 8.22
N ILE A 40 3.08 1.39 9.12
CA ILE A 40 3.58 0.01 9.15
C ILE A 40 2.41 -0.96 9.34
N LEU A 41 1.51 -0.68 10.28
CA LEU A 41 0.38 -1.56 10.56
C LEU A 41 -0.54 -1.71 9.34
N PHE A 42 -0.81 -0.64 8.58
CA PHE A 42 -1.55 -0.73 7.31
C PHE A 42 -0.86 -1.67 6.31
N ARG A 43 0.48 -1.59 6.18
CA ARG A 43 1.27 -2.47 5.32
C ARG A 43 1.20 -3.93 5.77
N VAL A 44 1.38 -4.18 7.07
CA VAL A 44 1.32 -5.52 7.65
C VAL A 44 -0.07 -6.15 7.48
N LEU A 45 -1.13 -5.34 7.53
CA LEU A 45 -2.50 -5.78 7.26
C LEU A 45 -2.83 -5.92 5.75
N GLY A 46 -1.80 -5.89 4.89
CA GLY A 46 -1.92 -6.23 3.46
C GLY A 46 -2.33 -5.07 2.55
N GLN A 47 -2.29 -3.82 3.00
CA GLN A 47 -2.57 -2.68 2.13
C GLN A 47 -1.39 -2.37 1.19
N THR A 48 -1.62 -2.46 -0.12
CA THR A 48 -0.61 -2.32 -1.18
C THR A 48 -0.71 -1.00 -1.97
N ILE A 49 -1.30 0.04 -1.38
CA ILE A 49 -1.40 1.39 -1.99
C ILE A 49 -0.04 2.12 -1.99
N THR A 50 0.13 3.21 -2.75
CA THR A 50 1.42 3.94 -2.73
C THR A 50 1.64 4.67 -1.41
N ASP A 51 2.89 5.05 -1.10
CA ASP A 51 3.21 5.76 0.15
C ASP A 51 2.50 7.10 0.25
N ARG A 52 2.43 7.85 -0.85
CA ARG A 52 1.63 9.09 -0.92
C ARG A 52 0.15 8.83 -0.62
N ASP A 53 -0.44 7.81 -1.23
CA ASP A 53 -1.84 7.47 -1.05
C ASP A 53 -2.12 6.99 0.38
N LEU A 54 -1.20 6.21 0.96
CA LEU A 54 -1.26 5.78 2.36
C LEU A 54 -1.22 6.97 3.30
N LYS A 55 -0.23 7.85 3.13
CA LYS A 55 -0.09 9.06 3.95
C LYS A 55 -1.31 9.95 3.84
N ALA A 56 -1.80 10.18 2.62
CA ALA A 56 -3.01 10.95 2.38
C ALA A 56 -4.22 10.32 3.10
N ALA A 57 -4.43 9.02 2.93
CA ALA A 57 -5.54 8.31 3.53
C ALA A 57 -5.50 8.34 5.06
N LEU A 58 -4.33 8.13 5.67
CA LEU A 58 -4.14 8.19 7.11
C LEU A 58 -4.38 9.61 7.66
N LEU A 59 -3.77 10.63 7.03
CA LEU A 59 -3.86 12.02 7.47
C LEU A 59 -5.29 12.56 7.39
N GLU A 60 -6.06 12.19 6.36
CA GLU A 60 -7.49 12.53 6.26
C GLU A 60 -8.35 11.95 7.40
N GLY A 61 -7.91 10.87 8.03
CA GLY A 61 -8.60 10.24 9.16
C GLY A 61 -7.99 10.57 10.51
N TRP A 62 -6.86 11.27 10.55
CA TRP A 62 -6.09 11.47 11.77
C TRP A 62 -6.72 12.55 12.66
N PRO A 63 -6.95 12.29 13.96
CA PRO A 63 -7.52 13.27 14.88
C PRO A 63 -6.63 14.51 15.04
N GLY A 64 -7.23 15.69 15.23
CA GLY A 64 -6.49 16.91 15.56
C GLY A 64 -5.79 17.58 14.37
N LEU A 65 -5.84 16.99 13.17
CA LEU A 65 -5.45 17.70 11.96
C LEU A 65 -6.56 18.71 11.61
N ASP A 66 -6.26 20.02 11.72
CA ASP A 66 -7.24 21.09 11.48
C ASP A 66 -7.80 21.03 10.06
N SER A 67 -9.12 20.81 9.96
CA SER A 67 -9.91 20.89 8.73
C SER A 67 -9.77 22.23 8.00
N ASN A 68 -9.25 23.30 8.62
CA ASN A 68 -8.99 24.58 7.95
C ASN A 68 -7.72 24.61 7.08
N LEU A 69 -6.91 23.55 7.06
CA LEU A 69 -5.87 23.35 6.03
C LEU A 69 -6.48 23.23 4.61
N GLU A 70 -7.81 23.08 4.51
CA GLU A 70 -8.59 22.94 3.28
C GLU A 70 -8.88 24.25 2.53
N SER A 71 -8.73 25.42 3.15
CA SER A 71 -9.13 26.70 2.52
C SER A 71 -8.30 27.09 1.27
N ARG A 72 -7.28 26.31 0.88
CA ARG A 72 -6.45 26.58 -0.31
C ARG A 72 -6.08 25.34 -1.12
N GLY A 73 -7.02 24.41 -1.33
CA GLY A 73 -6.95 23.43 -2.42
C GLY A 73 -5.76 22.45 -2.35
N LYS A 74 -6.05 21.26 -1.82
CA LYS A 74 -5.16 20.09 -1.62
C LYS A 74 -4.16 20.26 -0.48
N ILE A 75 -4.41 19.53 0.61
CA ILE A 75 -3.44 19.29 1.67
C ILE A 75 -2.19 18.71 1.00
N ASN A 76 -1.06 19.41 1.11
CA ASN A 76 0.22 18.83 0.72
C ASN A 76 0.68 17.92 1.86
N TYR A 77 0.24 16.67 1.82
CA TYR A 77 0.54 15.64 2.83
C TYR A 77 2.05 15.46 3.07
N GLN A 78 2.91 15.81 2.11
CA GLN A 78 4.36 15.75 2.25
C GLN A 78 4.94 16.84 3.18
N LYS A 79 4.18 17.91 3.46
CA LYS A 79 4.61 19.02 4.33
C LYS A 79 4.10 18.90 5.76
N ILE A 80 3.32 17.87 6.06
CA ILE A 80 2.84 17.63 7.42
C ILE A 80 3.95 16.95 8.21
N ASP A 81 4.33 17.56 9.32
CA ASP A 81 5.25 16.98 10.28
C ASP A 81 4.51 15.94 11.13
N THR A 82 4.55 14.69 10.69
CA THR A 82 3.82 13.57 11.32
C THR A 82 4.33 13.25 12.71
N SER A 83 5.56 13.64 13.05
CA SER A 83 6.14 13.46 14.40
C SER A 83 5.48 14.33 15.47
N LYS A 84 4.76 15.38 15.06
CA LYS A 84 4.01 16.29 15.94
C LYS A 84 2.55 15.90 16.11
N LEU A 85 2.11 14.84 15.44
CA LEU A 85 0.75 14.36 15.59
C LEU A 85 0.63 13.56 16.88
N GLU A 86 -0.45 13.79 17.61
CA GLU A 86 -0.77 13.00 18.80
C GLU A 86 -0.98 11.52 18.41
N PRO A 87 -0.39 10.57 19.16
CA PRO A 87 -0.61 9.14 18.96
C PRO A 87 -2.08 8.75 19.12
N ILE A 88 -2.51 7.70 18.43
CA ILE A 88 -3.90 7.24 18.43
C ILE A 88 -4.06 5.88 19.11
N GLU A 89 -5.18 5.71 19.81
CA GLU A 89 -5.59 4.43 20.38
C GLU A 89 -6.14 3.48 19.31
N PHE A 90 -6.17 2.18 19.62
CA PHE A 90 -6.67 1.12 18.74
C PHE A 90 -8.05 1.38 18.14
N ASP A 91 -9.01 1.88 18.93
CA ASP A 91 -10.36 2.13 18.44
C ASP A 91 -10.39 3.22 17.36
N THR A 92 -9.51 4.21 17.48
CA THR A 92 -9.30 5.24 16.46
C THR A 92 -8.62 4.64 15.24
N PHE A 93 -7.60 3.81 15.42
CA PHE A 93 -6.95 3.10 14.33
C PHE A 93 -7.96 2.27 13.52
N ILE A 94 -8.82 1.48 14.17
CA ILE A 94 -9.84 0.66 13.49
C ILE A 94 -10.85 1.51 12.71
N LYS A 95 -11.24 2.67 13.24
CA LYS A 95 -12.11 3.61 12.51
C LYS A 95 -11.44 4.10 11.23
N ILE A 96 -10.16 4.50 11.30
CA ILE A 96 -9.38 4.93 10.13
C ILE A 96 -9.22 3.77 9.15
N PHE A 97 -8.79 2.60 9.63
CA PHE A 97 -8.58 1.40 8.81
C PHE A 97 -9.84 1.01 8.04
N ARG A 98 -11.01 0.93 8.70
CA ARG A 98 -12.29 0.63 8.02
C ARG A 98 -12.67 1.67 6.97
N ALA A 99 -12.39 2.95 7.23
CA ALA A 99 -12.75 4.04 6.33
C ALA A 99 -11.81 4.15 5.12
N LYS A 100 -10.56 3.69 5.27
CA LYS A 100 -9.48 3.87 4.29
C LYS A 100 -9.03 2.58 3.62
N TYR A 101 -9.52 1.43 4.06
CA TYR A 101 -9.25 0.13 3.46
C TYR A 101 -9.56 0.15 1.97
N LYS A 102 -8.55 -0.16 1.15
CA LYS A 102 -8.72 -0.48 -0.26
C LYS A 102 -8.61 -1.99 -0.42
N VAL A 103 -9.52 -2.56 -1.20
CA VAL A 103 -9.42 -3.97 -1.58
C VAL A 103 -8.13 -4.14 -2.38
N PRO A 104 -7.23 -5.07 -2.00
CA PRO A 104 -6.02 -5.34 -2.76
C PRO A 104 -6.35 -5.68 -4.22
N TYR A 105 -5.50 -5.26 -5.15
CA TYR A 105 -5.62 -5.67 -6.54
C TYR A 105 -5.49 -7.20 -6.65
N ASN A 106 -6.23 -7.80 -7.57
CA ASN A 106 -6.04 -9.21 -7.92
C ASN A 106 -5.00 -9.36 -9.03
N GLU A 107 -4.54 -10.59 -9.27
CA GLU A 107 -3.54 -10.93 -10.30
C GLU A 107 -3.94 -10.36 -11.68
N ASN A 108 -5.19 -10.51 -12.08
CA ASN A 108 -5.68 -10.04 -13.39
C ASN A 108 -5.58 -8.52 -13.53
N THR A 109 -5.93 -7.76 -12.49
CA THR A 109 -5.81 -6.29 -12.52
C THR A 109 -4.37 -5.83 -12.71
N ILE A 110 -3.40 -6.55 -12.13
CA ILE A 110 -1.98 -6.25 -12.32
C ILE A 110 -1.53 -6.62 -13.75
N ILE A 111 -1.96 -7.78 -14.26
CA ILE A 111 -1.68 -8.21 -15.63
C ILE A 111 -2.21 -7.21 -16.65
N GLU A 112 -3.46 -6.77 -16.50
CA GLU A 112 -4.10 -5.77 -17.37
C GLU A 112 -3.30 -4.45 -17.39
N ALA A 113 -2.72 -4.04 -16.25
CA ALA A 113 -1.88 -2.85 -16.18
C ALA A 113 -0.58 -2.98 -17.00
N PHE A 114 0.03 -4.17 -17.04
CA PHE A 114 1.21 -4.43 -17.88
C PHE A 114 0.87 -4.56 -19.37
N GLN A 115 -0.29 -5.15 -19.69
CA GLN A 115 -0.76 -5.36 -21.07
C GLN A 115 -0.92 -4.06 -21.87
N VAL A 116 -1.10 -2.93 -21.20
CA VAL A 116 -1.08 -1.59 -21.86
C VAL A 116 0.22 -1.37 -22.66
N PHE A 117 1.31 -2.05 -22.29
CA PHE A 117 2.63 -1.95 -22.93
C PHE A 117 3.01 -3.17 -23.78
N ASP A 118 2.11 -4.15 -23.89
CA ASP A 118 2.29 -5.40 -24.66
C ASP A 118 1.07 -5.61 -25.57
N PRO A 119 0.93 -4.79 -26.64
CA PRO A 119 -0.26 -4.81 -27.50
C PRO A 119 -0.48 -6.15 -28.21
N ASP A 120 0.58 -6.92 -28.38
CA ASP A 120 0.55 -8.25 -28.99
C ASP A 120 0.17 -9.36 -27.99
N ASN A 121 -0.04 -9.02 -26.71
CA ASN A 121 -0.36 -9.94 -25.61
C ASN A 121 0.61 -11.13 -25.52
N THR A 122 1.90 -10.84 -25.68
CA THR A 122 2.96 -11.86 -25.61
C THR A 122 3.18 -12.40 -24.19
N GLY A 123 2.77 -11.66 -23.16
CA GLY A 123 3.06 -11.96 -21.75
C GLY A 123 4.48 -11.56 -21.32
N MET A 124 5.26 -10.95 -22.23
CA MET A 124 6.66 -10.62 -22.00
C MET A 124 6.91 -9.11 -21.96
N MET A 125 7.82 -8.67 -21.10
CA MET A 125 8.27 -7.27 -21.04
C MET A 125 9.80 -7.21 -20.91
N SER A 126 10.43 -6.19 -21.51
CA SER A 126 11.86 -5.93 -21.29
C SER A 126 12.10 -5.21 -19.96
N SER A 127 13.19 -5.54 -19.28
CA SER A 127 13.62 -4.87 -18.05
C SER A 127 13.76 -3.36 -18.24
N SER A 128 14.27 -2.91 -19.39
CA SER A 128 14.38 -1.50 -19.74
C SER A 128 13.03 -0.77 -19.81
N SER A 129 12.01 -1.41 -20.40
CA SER A 129 10.66 -0.85 -20.49
C SER A 129 10.00 -0.83 -19.12
N PHE A 130 10.21 -1.87 -18.32
CA PHE A 130 9.73 -1.94 -16.94
C PHE A 130 10.34 -0.84 -16.06
N VAL A 131 11.66 -0.64 -16.10
CA VAL A 131 12.34 0.44 -15.34
C VAL A 131 11.75 1.79 -15.74
N LYS A 132 11.61 2.05 -17.04
CA LYS A 132 11.01 3.30 -17.52
C LYS A 132 9.58 3.44 -17.01
N LEU A 133 8.76 2.40 -17.11
CA LEU A 133 7.38 2.41 -16.64
C LEU A 133 7.29 2.78 -15.15
N MET A 134 8.04 2.08 -14.30
CA MET A 134 7.99 2.22 -12.84
C MET A 134 8.57 3.54 -12.33
N THR A 135 9.53 4.11 -13.05
CA THR A 135 10.22 5.36 -12.64
C THR A 135 9.61 6.62 -13.24
N THR A 136 8.75 6.50 -14.26
CA THR A 136 8.19 7.68 -14.97
C THR A 136 6.68 7.83 -14.82
N THR A 137 5.96 6.81 -14.32
CA THR A 137 4.50 6.82 -14.22
C THR A 137 4.03 6.96 -12.78
N GLY A 138 3.04 7.83 -12.55
CA GLY A 138 2.35 7.91 -11.26
C GLY A 138 3.22 8.40 -10.10
N GLU A 139 3.56 7.49 -9.19
CA GLU A 139 4.56 7.69 -8.14
C GLU A 139 5.85 7.00 -8.56
N PRO A 140 6.87 7.76 -8.98
CA PRO A 140 8.15 7.18 -9.37
C PRO A 140 8.68 6.28 -8.26
N VAL A 141 8.85 5.00 -8.60
CA VAL A 141 9.47 4.04 -7.70
C VAL A 141 10.99 4.25 -7.72
N PRO A 142 11.66 4.31 -6.57
CA PRO A 142 13.11 4.41 -6.49
C PRO A 142 13.82 3.29 -7.27
N ASN A 143 14.95 3.60 -7.90
CA ASN A 143 15.67 2.63 -8.74
C ASN A 143 16.06 1.35 -7.97
N ASN A 144 16.46 1.47 -6.71
CA ASN A 144 16.78 0.32 -5.86
C ASN A 144 15.56 -0.60 -5.65
N ASP A 145 14.37 -0.05 -5.46
CA ASP A 145 13.14 -0.85 -5.29
C ASP A 145 12.73 -1.52 -6.63
N VAL A 146 12.99 -0.85 -7.76
CA VAL A 146 12.78 -1.43 -9.10
C VAL A 146 13.76 -2.58 -9.36
N GLU A 147 15.01 -2.46 -8.91
CA GLU A 147 16.00 -3.53 -9.00
C GLU A 147 15.55 -4.78 -8.22
N ASP A 148 15.01 -4.61 -7.02
CA ASP A 148 14.44 -5.71 -6.22
C ASP A 148 13.26 -6.40 -6.94
N LEU A 149 12.40 -5.63 -7.63
CA LEU A 149 11.32 -6.18 -8.44
C LEU A 149 11.84 -6.97 -9.64
N LEU A 150 12.92 -6.51 -10.29
CA LEU A 150 13.54 -7.22 -11.41
C LEU A 150 14.20 -8.53 -10.96
N LEU A 151 14.78 -8.56 -9.76
CA LEU A 151 15.27 -9.81 -9.15
C LEU A 151 14.11 -10.79 -8.95
N LEU A 152 12.95 -10.32 -8.49
CA LEU A 152 11.75 -11.15 -8.35
C LEU A 152 11.19 -11.61 -9.70
N ALA A 153 11.35 -10.81 -10.76
CA ALA A 153 10.83 -11.08 -12.09
C ALA A 153 11.55 -12.22 -12.84
N ASN A 154 12.75 -12.61 -12.39
CA ASN A 154 13.58 -13.63 -13.04
C ASN A 154 13.86 -13.31 -14.52
N VAL A 155 14.50 -12.15 -14.75
CA VAL A 155 14.88 -11.67 -16.08
C VAL A 155 15.82 -12.67 -16.78
N ASP A 156 15.51 -12.98 -18.03
CA ASP A 156 16.28 -13.89 -18.87
C ASP A 156 17.55 -13.23 -19.46
N GLN A 157 18.28 -14.00 -20.27
CA GLN A 157 19.52 -13.55 -20.91
C GLN A 157 19.31 -12.44 -21.95
N ASP A 158 18.10 -12.32 -22.50
CA ASP A 158 17.72 -11.29 -23.47
C ASP A 158 17.19 -10.02 -22.78
N GLY A 159 17.22 -9.98 -21.44
CA GLY A 159 16.72 -8.85 -20.66
C GLY A 159 15.20 -8.78 -20.63
N LYS A 160 14.49 -9.89 -20.85
CA LYS A 160 13.02 -9.97 -20.81
C LYS A 160 12.55 -10.84 -19.66
N PHE A 161 11.28 -10.69 -19.28
CA PHE A 161 10.65 -11.52 -18.26
C PHE A 161 9.16 -11.65 -18.52
N ASP A 162 8.56 -12.68 -17.92
CA ASP A 162 7.13 -12.94 -17.92
C ASP A 162 6.46 -12.08 -16.83
N TYR A 163 5.76 -11.03 -17.23
CA TYR A 163 5.10 -10.14 -16.29
C TYR A 163 3.86 -10.75 -15.64
N THR A 164 3.29 -11.81 -16.23
CA THR A 164 2.17 -12.55 -15.61
C THR A 164 2.67 -13.36 -14.41
N GLN A 165 3.85 -13.95 -14.52
CA GLN A 165 4.51 -14.60 -13.39
C GLN A 165 4.92 -13.59 -12.31
N LEU A 166 5.41 -12.41 -12.70
CA LEU A 166 5.69 -11.33 -11.73
C LEU A 166 4.42 -10.90 -11.00
N ALA A 167 3.30 -10.67 -11.72
CA ALA A 167 2.02 -10.31 -11.12
C ALA A 167 1.56 -11.34 -10.08
N ARG A 168 1.65 -12.63 -10.39
CA ARG A 168 1.35 -13.71 -9.44
C ARG A 168 2.24 -13.65 -8.20
N ARG A 169 3.55 -13.50 -8.38
CA ARG A 169 4.52 -13.41 -7.27
C ARG A 169 4.25 -12.20 -6.37
N LEU A 170 3.80 -11.08 -6.92
CA LEU A 170 3.45 -9.88 -6.16
C LEU A 170 2.20 -10.08 -5.29
N ILE A 171 1.25 -10.91 -5.72
CA ILE A 171 0.04 -11.24 -4.95
C ILE A 171 0.32 -12.32 -3.90
N GLU A 172 1.05 -13.37 -4.27
CA GLU A 172 1.41 -14.46 -3.34
C GLU A 172 2.37 -14.00 -2.24
N GLY A 173 3.18 -12.98 -2.51
CA GLY A 173 4.23 -12.53 -1.62
C GLY A 173 5.39 -13.55 -1.54
N PRO A 174 6.38 -13.31 -0.66
CA PRO A 174 7.50 -14.22 -0.49
C PRO A 174 7.01 -15.58 0.01
N LYS A 175 7.42 -16.66 -0.66
CA LYS A 175 7.21 -18.03 -0.15
C LYS A 175 7.82 -18.08 1.26
N ASN A 176 6.99 -18.39 2.26
CA ASN A 176 7.26 -18.46 3.71
C ASN A 176 6.90 -17.23 4.57
N VAL A 177 6.32 -16.17 4.00
CA VAL A 177 5.68 -15.11 4.82
C VAL A 177 4.18 -15.39 4.85
N ARG A 178 3.65 -15.80 6.02
CA ARG A 178 2.20 -15.96 6.20
C ARG A 178 1.55 -14.59 6.14
N VAL A 179 0.86 -14.30 5.05
CA VAL A 179 -0.13 -13.22 5.01
C VAL A 179 -1.40 -13.76 5.67
N LEU A 180 -1.95 -13.00 6.62
CA LEU A 180 -3.13 -13.35 7.41
C LEU A 180 -4.37 -13.66 6.55
#